data_AF-A0AAE1QMM9-F1
#
_entry.id   AF-A0AAE1QMM9-F1
#
_cell.length_a   1.000
_cell.length_b   1.000
_cell.length_c   1.000
_cell.angle_alpha   90.00
_cell.angle_beta   90.00
_cell.angle_gamma   90.00
#
_symmetry.space_group_name_H-M   'P 1'
#
loop_
_entity.id
_entity.type
_entity.pdbx_description
1 polymer ?
#
loop_
_entity_poly.entity_id
_entity_poly.type
_entity_poly.pdbx_seq_one_letter_code
_entity_poly.pdbx_strand_id
1 'polypeptide(L)'
;MKYSYSGWLTQVNIWGRVLTQEEIGALAGCHYDMEGDVMSWSGPWRHYDVKEEEIRLVELCTSVSRGRLTVPLPLLRYTDAVQVCLGLRGYIAVPTTKQQFLEEIGFFQDFVEGRWSKPKDSDDNTTLVATTAPVPSIYNGV
;
A
#
# COMPACT_ATOMS: atom_id res chain seq x y z
N MET A 1 21.87 -7.94 -8.02
CA MET A 1 20.75 -6.97 -8.07
C MET A 1 20.82 -6.10 -6.82
N LYS A 2 20.84 -4.77 -6.96
CA LYS A 2 20.72 -3.85 -5.83
C LYS A 2 19.26 -3.37 -5.79
N TYR A 3 18.54 -3.72 -4.74
CA TYR A 3 17.23 -3.15 -4.47
C TYR A 3 17.45 -1.90 -3.60
N SER A 4 16.92 -0.76 -4.03
CA SER A 4 16.93 0.49 -3.26
C SER A 4 15.49 0.78 -2.87
N TYR A 5 15.22 0.79 -1.57
CA TYR A 5 13.92 1.15 -1.02
C TYR A 5 14.00 2.60 -0.53
N SER A 6 13.06 3.43 -0.97
CA SER A 6 12.90 4.81 -0.51
C SER A 6 11.46 4.96 -0.04
N GLY A 7 11.26 5.50 1.16
CA GLY A 7 9.93 5.72 1.72
C GLY A 7 10.02 6.37 3.09
N TRP A 8 8.86 6.68 3.64
CA TRP A 8 8.73 7.16 5.01
C TRP A 8 8.62 5.99 5.97
N LEU A 9 9.30 6.08 7.10
CA LEU A 9 9.28 5.06 8.14
C LEU A 9 8.83 5.70 9.45
N THR A 10 7.86 5.09 10.12
CA THR A 10 7.33 5.53 11.40
C THR A 10 7.21 4.32 12.33
N GLN A 11 7.39 4.53 13.64
CA GLN A 11 7.13 3.56 14.71
C GLN A 11 7.73 2.15 14.51
N VAL A 12 9.05 2.04 14.49
CA VAL A 12 9.71 0.71 14.57
C VAL A 12 9.93 0.31 16.02
N ASN A 13 9.20 -0.73 16.43
CA ASN A 13 9.17 -1.24 17.79
C ASN A 13 9.36 -2.76 17.83
N ILE A 14 10.07 -3.27 18.85
CA ILE A 14 10.24 -4.70 19.14
C ILE A 14 9.90 -4.96 20.60
N TRP A 15 9.07 -5.97 20.82
CA TRP A 15 8.67 -6.43 22.13
C TRP A 15 9.35 -7.76 22.49
N GLY A 16 9.69 -7.93 23.76
CA GLY A 16 10.23 -9.18 24.30
C GLY A 16 9.19 -10.29 24.43
N ARG A 17 7.92 -9.98 24.12
CA ARG A 17 6.77 -10.87 24.19
C ARG A 17 5.89 -10.74 22.95
N VAL A 18 5.02 -11.72 22.77
CA VAL A 18 3.94 -11.64 21.79
C VAL A 18 2.90 -10.62 22.28
N LEU A 19 2.47 -9.73 21.39
CA LEU A 19 1.38 -8.80 21.64
C LEU A 19 0.03 -9.53 21.58
N THR A 20 -0.90 -9.11 22.44
CA THR A 20 -2.29 -9.58 22.42
C THR A 20 -3.02 -9.04 21.18
N GLN A 21 -4.15 -9.65 20.83
CA GLN A 21 -4.94 -9.21 19.68
C GLN A 21 -5.48 -7.79 19.87
N GLU A 22 -5.82 -7.44 21.11
CA GLU A 22 -6.28 -6.12 21.51
C GLU A 22 -5.16 -5.08 21.34
N GLU A 23 -3.93 -5.40 21.75
CA GLU A 23 -2.77 -4.52 21.59
C GLU A 23 -2.42 -4.31 20.11
N ILE A 24 -2.45 -5.38 19.31
CA ILE A 24 -2.26 -5.30 17.85
C ILE A 24 -3.35 -4.43 17.22
N GLY A 25 -4.60 -4.64 17.61
CA GLY A 25 -5.74 -3.86 17.13
C GLY A 25 -5.60 -2.38 17.50
N ALA A 26 -5.11 -2.08 18.70
CA ALA A 26 -4.94 -0.71 19.16
C ALA A 26 -3.79 0.02 18.46
N LEU A 27 -2.67 -0.68 18.18
CA LEU A 27 -1.59 -0.17 17.33
C LEU A 27 -2.08 0.10 15.90
N ALA A 28 -2.70 -0.90 15.27
CA ALA A 28 -3.18 -0.79 13.89
C ALA A 28 -4.31 0.24 13.74
N GLY A 29 -5.10 0.44 14.80
CA GLY A 29 -6.17 1.43 14.88
C GLY A 29 -5.71 2.83 15.27
N CYS A 30 -4.40 3.04 15.46
CA CYS A 30 -3.84 4.33 15.89
C CYS A 30 -4.43 4.85 17.22
N HIS A 31 -4.85 3.95 18.10
CA HIS A 31 -5.45 4.33 19.38
C HIS A 31 -4.40 4.74 20.41
N TYR A 32 -3.20 4.14 20.33
CA TYR A 32 -2.09 4.41 21.24
C TYR A 32 -0.76 4.37 20.49
N ASP A 33 0.18 5.21 20.94
CA ASP A 33 1.59 5.13 20.57
C ASP A 33 2.31 4.20 21.55
N MET A 34 2.21 2.88 21.30
CA MET A 34 2.84 1.89 22.18
C MET A 34 4.27 1.62 21.73
N GLU A 35 5.18 1.68 22.69
CA GLU A 35 6.62 1.48 22.50
C GLU A 35 7.04 0.06 22.88
N GLY A 36 8.07 -0.45 22.20
CA GLY A 36 8.67 -1.75 22.50
C GLY A 36 9.58 -1.72 23.73
N ASP A 37 9.67 -2.83 24.47
CA ASP A 37 10.57 -2.99 25.61
C ASP A 37 11.97 -3.47 25.21
N VAL A 38 12.09 -4.14 24.04
CA VAL A 38 13.38 -4.57 23.48
C VAL A 38 13.95 -3.49 22.55
N MET A 39 13.08 -2.87 21.76
CA MET A 39 13.40 -1.73 20.89
C MET A 39 12.21 -0.79 20.90
N SER A 40 12.40 0.44 21.37
CA SER A 40 11.41 1.52 21.27
C SER A 40 11.82 2.49 20.17
N TRP A 41 10.89 3.07 19.42
CA TRP A 41 11.20 4.10 18.41
C TRP A 41 11.86 5.33 19.04
N SER A 42 11.40 5.73 20.22
CA SER A 42 11.96 6.82 21.05
C SER A 42 13.30 6.50 21.72
N GLY A 43 13.89 5.34 21.43
CA GLY A 43 15.21 4.97 21.95
C GLY A 43 16.34 5.87 21.43
N PRO A 44 17.57 5.73 21.99
CA PRO A 44 18.73 6.55 21.63
C PRO A 44 19.37 6.12 20.31
N TRP A 45 18.59 6.05 19.24
CA TRP A 45 19.06 5.65 17.91
C TRP A 45 19.74 6.81 17.19
N ARG A 46 20.66 6.46 16.27
CA ARG A 46 21.22 7.41 15.32
C ARG A 46 20.81 6.97 13.94
N HIS A 47 20.04 7.80 13.26
CA HIS A 47 19.68 7.59 11.87
C HIS A 47 20.76 8.21 10.97
N TYR A 48 21.07 7.53 9.87
CA TYR A 48 22.04 7.98 8.87
C TYR A 48 21.33 8.05 7.53
N ASP A 49 21.57 9.13 6.78
CA ASP A 49 21.00 9.35 5.45
C ASP A 49 19.45 9.39 5.43
N VAL A 50 18.84 9.92 6.50
CA VAL A 50 17.38 10.09 6.62
C VAL A 50 17.04 11.54 6.93
N LYS A 51 15.92 12.04 6.40
CA LYS A 51 15.32 13.31 6.81
C LYS A 51 14.31 13.01 7.91
N GLU A 52 14.54 13.55 9.10
CA GLU A 52 13.63 13.39 10.24
C GLU A 52 12.59 14.51 10.27
N GLU A 53 11.37 14.13 10.64
CA GLU A 53 10.26 15.04 10.84
C GLU A 53 9.41 14.52 12.01
N GLU A 54 9.05 15.40 12.93
CA GLU A 54 8.19 15.06 14.06
C GLU A 54 6.74 15.30 13.66
N ILE A 55 5.96 14.21 13.60
CA ILE A 55 4.56 14.22 13.18
C ILE A 55 3.72 13.68 14.34
N ARG A 56 2.61 14.34 14.67
CA ARG A 56 1.72 13.87 15.75
C ARG A 56 1.04 12.57 15.32
N LEU A 57 0.80 11.64 16.26
CA LEU A 57 0.09 10.38 15.97
C LEU A 57 -1.24 10.63 15.24
N VAL A 58 -2.01 11.63 15.67
CA VAL A 58 -3.28 11.98 15.01
C VAL A 58 -3.05 12.44 13.57
N GLU A 59 -1.99 13.18 13.27
CA GLU A 59 -1.66 13.60 11.90
C GLU A 59 -1.19 12.42 11.05
N LEU A 60 -0.31 11.58 11.61
CA LEU A 60 0.15 10.34 11.00
C LEU A 60 -1.01 9.38 10.68
N CYS A 61 -2.05 9.40 11.50
CA CYS A 61 -3.20 8.50 11.38
C CYS A 61 -4.40 9.14 10.66
N THR A 62 -4.41 10.46 10.49
CA THR A 62 -5.39 11.17 9.66
C THR A 62 -4.92 11.30 8.21
N SER A 63 -3.62 11.25 7.93
CA SER A 63 -3.10 10.99 6.57
C SER A 63 -3.48 9.59 6.05
N VAL A 64 -3.99 8.72 6.93
CA VAL A 64 -4.64 7.45 6.57
C VAL A 64 -6.08 7.66 6.06
N SER A 65 -6.50 8.90 5.78
CA SER A 65 -7.71 9.24 5.02
C SER A 65 -7.60 8.89 3.52
N ARG A 66 -7.32 7.61 3.25
CA ARG A 66 -7.82 6.75 2.16
C ARG A 66 -7.80 7.30 0.73
N GLY A 67 -6.65 7.15 0.08
CA GLY A 67 -6.55 7.01 -1.38
C GLY A 67 -6.66 5.54 -1.84
N ARG A 68 -7.21 5.30 -3.03
CA ARG A 68 -7.13 4.02 -3.76
C ARG A 68 -5.84 4.03 -4.61
N LEU A 69 -4.92 3.09 -4.41
CA LEU A 69 -3.78 2.91 -5.33
C LEU A 69 -4.20 1.86 -6.30
N THR A 70 -4.36 2.22 -7.55
CA THR A 70 -4.36 1.19 -8.57
C THR A 70 -2.89 0.87 -8.88
N VAL A 71 -2.47 -0.38 -8.66
CA VAL A 71 -1.15 -0.85 -9.08
C VAL A 71 -1.32 -1.88 -10.18
N PRO A 72 -0.72 -1.65 -11.36
CA PRO A 72 -0.78 -2.63 -12.42
C PRO A 72 0.09 -3.83 -12.05
N LEU A 73 -0.51 -5.02 -12.05
CA LEU A 73 0.26 -6.25 -11.92
C LEU A 73 0.85 -6.64 -13.28
N PRO A 74 2.02 -7.31 -13.30
CA PRO A 74 2.50 -7.96 -14.51
C PRO A 74 1.48 -9.00 -15.00
N LEU A 75 1.67 -9.50 -16.22
CA LEU A 75 0.87 -10.61 -16.75
C LEU A 75 1.06 -11.84 -15.85
N LEU A 76 0.06 -12.09 -14.99
CA LEU A 76 -0.01 -13.19 -14.04
C LEU A 76 -1.26 -14.04 -14.34
N ARG A 77 -1.22 -15.31 -13.93
CA ARG A 77 -2.45 -16.10 -13.85
C ARG A 77 -3.35 -15.52 -12.76
N TYR A 78 -4.66 -15.67 -12.91
CA TYR A 78 -5.63 -15.12 -11.97
C TYR A 78 -5.35 -15.54 -10.51
N THR A 79 -5.03 -16.80 -10.27
CA THR A 79 -4.70 -17.32 -8.92
C THR A 79 -3.48 -16.64 -8.32
N ASP A 80 -2.46 -16.39 -9.13
CA ASP A 80 -1.20 -15.77 -8.71
C ASP A 80 -1.44 -14.28 -8.42
N ALA A 81 -2.24 -13.61 -9.25
CA ALA A 81 -2.66 -12.23 -9.04
C ALA A 81 -3.45 -12.07 -7.72
N VAL A 82 -4.43 -12.95 -7.46
CA VAL A 82 -5.20 -12.93 -6.21
C VAL A 82 -4.28 -13.08 -4.99
N GLN A 83 -3.33 -14.02 -5.03
CA GLN A 83 -2.39 -14.22 -3.93
C GLN A 83 -1.52 -12.99 -3.69
N VAL A 84 -1.02 -12.36 -4.76
CA VAL A 84 -0.24 -11.12 -4.65
C VAL A 84 -1.08 -10.00 -4.05
N CYS A 85 -2.31 -9.80 -4.50
CA CYS A 85 -3.21 -8.78 -3.93
C CYS A 85 -3.45 -8.99 -2.44
N LEU A 86 -3.82 -10.21 -2.06
CA LEU A 86 -4.12 -10.54 -0.66
C LEU A 86 -2.87 -10.40 0.22
N GLY A 87 -1.70 -10.82 -0.27
CA GLY A 87 -0.42 -10.64 0.42
C GLY A 87 -0.07 -9.17 0.64
N LEU A 88 -0.50 -8.31 -0.29
CA LEU A 88 -0.35 -6.87 -0.23
C LEU A 88 -1.50 -6.17 0.54
N ARG A 89 -2.36 -6.93 1.23
CA ARG A 89 -3.58 -6.44 1.91
C ARG A 89 -4.51 -5.63 0.99
N GLY A 90 -4.44 -5.93 -0.30
CA GLY A 90 -5.25 -5.36 -1.36
C GLY A 90 -6.34 -6.32 -1.83
N TYR A 91 -7.00 -5.92 -2.91
CA TYR A 91 -8.00 -6.74 -3.60
C TYR A 91 -7.91 -6.51 -5.11
N ILE A 92 -8.46 -7.45 -5.89
CA ILE A 92 -8.59 -7.25 -7.33
C ILE A 92 -9.75 -6.27 -7.58
N ALA A 93 -9.48 -5.16 -8.27
CA ALA A 93 -10.54 -4.31 -8.79
C ALA A 93 -11.33 -5.07 -9.84
N VAL A 94 -12.64 -5.19 -9.60
CA VAL A 94 -13.60 -5.60 -10.62
C VAL A 94 -14.47 -4.39 -10.91
N PRO A 95 -14.35 -3.77 -12.10
CA PRO A 95 -15.16 -2.62 -12.44
C PRO A 95 -16.62 -3.04 -12.54
N THR A 96 -17.50 -2.32 -11.84
CA THR A 96 -18.95 -2.60 -11.81
C THR A 96 -19.70 -1.82 -12.88
N THR A 97 -19.05 -0.83 -13.48
CA THR A 97 -19.61 -0.01 -14.55
C THR A 97 -18.67 0.06 -15.74
N LYS A 98 -19.26 0.25 -16.93
CA LYS A 98 -18.49 0.49 -18.17
C LYS A 98 -17.57 1.70 -18.06
N GLN A 99 -18.03 2.75 -17.38
CA GLN A 99 -17.26 3.98 -17.18
C GLN A 99 -15.99 3.71 -16.36
N GLN A 100 -16.12 2.98 -15.25
CA GLN A 100 -15.00 2.59 -14.41
C GLN A 100 -14.00 1.70 -15.16
N PHE A 101 -14.48 0.78 -16.00
CA PHE A 101 -13.62 -0.06 -16.82
C PHE A 101 -12.78 0.76 -17.81
N LEU A 102 -13.37 1.77 -18.45
CA LEU A 102 -12.67 2.64 -19.40
C LEU A 102 -11.60 3.51 -18.71
N GLU A 103 -11.90 4.02 -17.52
CA GLU A 103 -10.94 4.77 -16.70
C GLU A 103 -9.76 3.90 -16.26
N GLU A 104 -10.04 2.66 -15.83
CA GLU A 104 -9.01 1.71 -15.42
C GLU A 104 -8.15 1.26 -16.61
N ILE A 105 -8.72 1.04 -17.80
CA ILE A 105 -7.94 0.74 -19.02
C ILE A 105 -7.04 1.90 -19.44
N GLY A 106 -7.55 3.14 -19.40
CA GLY A 106 -6.74 4.32 -19.72
C GLY A 106 -5.51 4.42 -18.82
N PHE A 107 -5.69 4.18 -17.52
CA PHE A 107 -4.59 4.10 -16.55
C PHE A 107 -3.55 3.04 -16.92
N PHE A 108 -3.96 1.83 -17.33
CA PHE A 108 -3.02 0.79 -17.75
C PHE A 108 -2.24 1.16 -19.00
N GLN A 109 -2.91 1.76 -19.99
CA GLN A 109 -2.26 2.17 -21.24
C GLN A 109 -1.18 3.21 -20.97
N ASP A 110 -1.47 4.20 -20.12
CA ASP A 110 -0.46 5.19 -19.74
C ASP A 110 0.70 4.59 -18.94
N PHE A 111 0.45 3.58 -18.11
CA PHE A 111 1.52 2.86 -17.41
C PHE A 111 2.42 2.05 -18.36
N VAL A 112 1.81 1.29 -19.28
CA VAL A 112 2.55 0.47 -20.26
C VAL A 112 3.36 1.34 -21.22
N GLU A 113 2.82 2.50 -21.61
CA GLU A 113 3.49 3.45 -22.51
C GLU A 113 4.48 4.37 -21.78
N GLY A 114 4.69 4.18 -20.47
CA GLY A 114 5.62 4.99 -19.68
C GLY A 114 5.20 6.46 -19.53
N ARG A 115 3.95 6.78 -19.86
CA ARG A 115 3.34 8.12 -19.69
C ARG A 115 2.76 8.33 -18.31
N TRP A 116 2.75 7.29 -17.47
CA TRP A 116 2.34 7.39 -16.09
C TRP A 116 3.29 8.29 -15.31
N SER A 117 2.75 9.40 -14.82
CA SER A 117 3.39 10.21 -13.79
C SER A 117 2.76 9.83 -12.44
N LYS A 118 3.58 9.75 -11.38
CA LYS A 118 3.08 9.58 -10.02
C LYS A 118 1.95 10.60 -9.77
N PRO A 119 0.79 10.19 -9.23
CA PRO A 119 -0.20 11.14 -8.76
C PRO A 119 0.47 12.14 -7.81
N LYS A 120 0.20 13.43 -8.00
CA LYS A 120 0.75 14.50 -7.14
C LYS A 120 0.34 14.34 -5.66
N ASP A 121 -0.72 13.57 -5.39
CA ASP A 121 -1.28 13.29 -4.07
C ASP A 121 -1.20 11.79 -3.71
N SER A 122 -0.12 11.12 -4.10
CA SER A 122 0.13 9.71 -3.78
C SER A 122 0.61 9.57 -2.34
N ASP A 123 -0.31 9.62 -1.38
CA ASP A 123 -0.01 9.32 0.03
C ASP A 123 0.18 7.81 0.28
N ASP A 124 1.22 7.50 1.06
CA ASP A 124 1.90 6.20 1.23
C ASP A 124 1.11 5.09 1.97
N ASN A 125 -0.20 5.27 2.25
CA ASN A 125 -1.01 4.22 2.87
C ASN A 125 -2.19 3.82 1.98
N THR A 126 -1.82 3.39 0.79
CA THR A 126 -2.74 3.25 -0.32
C THR A 126 -3.22 1.80 -0.45
N THR A 127 -4.54 1.57 -0.57
CA THR A 127 -5.04 0.20 -0.83
C THR A 127 -4.58 -0.24 -2.21
N LEU A 128 -3.80 -1.31 -2.27
CA LEU A 128 -3.29 -1.88 -3.51
C LEU A 128 -4.44 -2.58 -4.25
N VAL A 129 -5.03 -1.84 -5.16
CA VAL A 129 -6.01 -2.33 -6.11
C VAL A 129 -5.24 -2.83 -7.31
N ALA A 130 -5.02 -4.13 -7.35
CA ALA A 130 -4.53 -4.71 -8.59
C ALA A 130 -5.68 -4.81 -9.56
N THR A 131 -5.39 -4.52 -10.81
CA THR A 131 -6.24 -4.97 -11.89
C THR A 131 -5.38 -5.79 -12.85
N THR A 132 -5.97 -6.83 -13.41
CA THR A 132 -5.31 -7.67 -14.39
C THR A 132 -5.40 -6.96 -15.72
N ALA A 133 -4.30 -6.92 -16.49
CA ALA A 133 -4.31 -6.40 -17.86
C ALA A 133 -5.53 -6.97 -18.63
N PRO A 134 -6.17 -6.17 -19.49
CA PRO A 134 -7.32 -6.63 -20.26
C PRO A 134 -6.93 -7.89 -21.03
N VAL A 135 -7.60 -9.00 -20.73
CA VAL A 135 -7.53 -10.20 -21.56
C VAL A 135 -8.13 -9.82 -22.92
N PRO A 136 -7.40 -9.95 -24.03
CA PRO A 136 -8.01 -9.79 -25.34
C PRO A 136 -9.10 -10.86 -25.47
N SER A 137 -10.34 -10.42 -25.71
CA SER A 137 -11.53 -11.23 -25.99
C SER A 137 -12.13 -12.06 -24.85
N ILE A 138 -13.19 -11.53 -24.23
CA ILE A 138 -14.34 -12.33 -23.76
C ILE A 138 -15.67 -11.83 -24.35
N TYR A 139 -15.69 -10.65 -25.00
CA TYR A 139 -16.82 -10.25 -25.84
C TYR A 139 -16.61 -10.69 -27.28
N ASN A 140 -16.72 -12.00 -27.51
CA ASN A 140 -17.12 -12.54 -28.81
C ASN A 140 -18.14 -13.67 -28.54
N GLY A 141 -19.41 -13.28 -28.52
CA GLY A 141 -20.56 -14.17 -28.68
C GLY A 141 -21.11 -14.80 -27.41
N VAL A 142 -22.10 -14.14 -26.80
CA VAL A 142 -23.45 -14.69 -26.54
C VAL A 142 -24.45 -13.55 -26.70
#